data_AF-A0A6H9XTG4-F1
#
_entry.id   AF-A0A6H9XTG4-F1
#
_cell.length_a   1.000
_cell.length_b   1.000
_cell.length_c   1.000
_cell.angle_alpha   90.00
_cell.angle_beta   90.00
_cell.angle_gamma   90.00
#
_symmetry.space_group_name_H-M   'P 1'
#
loop_
_entity.id
_entity.type
_entity.pdbx_description
1 polymer ?
#
loop_
_entity_poly.entity_id
_entity_poly.type
_entity_poly.pdbx_seq_one_letter_code
_entity_poly.pdbx_strand_id
1 'polypeptide(L)'
;MKPIDDPQEFQRIMAARNRIAASQRALSRKWISDTGVFAMAAEGIVHFVDDEYKLFADAFRAEAPGRLFGVSNEDRPPGWDHAVMVEQSTEDELEQLETEFYGQYFLLFSEDERHAVLFTQADYKLIAGPLPFLHRFFPDLSAQKQEFLEFKNEELSYRHTVGYEQAMETAVRFMNWLD
;
A
#
# COMPACT_ATOMS: atom_id res chain seq x y z
N MET A 1 6.37 15.10 8.64
CA MET A 1 5.14 15.09 7.82
C MET A 1 4.55 16.50 7.66
N LYS A 2 3.94 16.82 6.51
CA LYS A 2 3.26 18.11 6.25
C LYS A 2 1.87 17.88 5.63
N PRO A 3 0.78 18.42 6.20
CA PRO A 3 -0.53 18.46 5.54
C PRO A 3 -0.48 19.26 4.23
N ILE A 4 -1.30 18.87 3.25
CA ILE A 4 -1.38 19.56 1.97
C ILE A 4 -2.56 20.54 1.96
N ASP A 5 -2.25 21.82 2.14
CA ASP A 5 -3.24 22.90 2.15
C ASP A 5 -3.33 23.68 0.82
N ASP A 6 -2.32 23.58 -0.05
CA ASP A 6 -2.36 24.22 -1.36
C ASP A 6 -3.38 23.53 -2.28
N PRO A 7 -4.40 24.24 -2.79
CA PRO A 7 -5.46 23.60 -3.57
C PRO A 7 -4.97 22.96 -4.87
N GLN A 8 -3.95 23.51 -5.53
CA GLN A 8 -3.47 22.96 -6.80
C GLN A 8 -2.66 21.67 -6.56
N GLU A 9 -1.83 21.66 -5.53
CA GLU A 9 -1.10 20.49 -5.08
C GLU A 9 -2.04 19.38 -4.62
N PHE A 10 -3.04 19.72 -3.80
CA PHE A 10 -4.04 18.78 -3.36
C PHE A 10 -4.76 18.12 -4.54
N GLN A 11 -5.23 18.91 -5.51
CA GLN A 11 -5.91 18.37 -6.70
C GLN A 11 -5.00 17.47 -7.55
N ARG A 12 -3.72 17.81 -7.68
CA ARG A 12 -2.73 16.97 -8.37
C ARG A 12 -2.54 15.62 -7.66
N ILE A 13 -2.42 15.64 -6.34
CA ILE A 13 -2.27 14.43 -5.51
C ILE A 13 -3.51 13.55 -5.59
N MET A 14 -4.71 14.14 -5.49
CA MET A 14 -5.96 13.39 -5.66
C MET A 14 -6.11 12.80 -7.06
N ALA A 15 -5.69 13.53 -8.10
CA ALA A 15 -5.66 13.00 -9.46
C ALA A 15 -4.69 11.82 -9.60
N ALA A 16 -3.51 11.88 -8.97
CA ALA A 16 -2.57 10.77 -8.92
C ALA A 16 -3.17 9.57 -8.18
N ARG A 17 -3.71 9.76 -6.97
CA ARG A 17 -4.43 8.74 -6.21
C ARG A 17 -5.53 8.07 -7.04
N ASN A 18 -6.32 8.83 -7.77
CA ASN A 18 -7.39 8.30 -8.61
C ASN A 18 -6.85 7.50 -9.82
N ARG A 19 -5.71 7.88 -10.40
CA ARG A 19 -5.03 7.10 -11.44
C ARG A 19 -4.43 5.81 -10.88
N ILE A 20 -3.76 5.90 -9.73
CA ILE A 20 -3.07 4.78 -9.09
C ILE A 20 -4.08 3.76 -8.58
N ALA A 21 -5.15 4.19 -7.91
CA ALA A 21 -6.16 3.30 -7.33
C ALA A 21 -7.34 2.98 -8.27
N ALA A 22 -7.31 3.46 -9.52
CA ALA A 22 -8.39 3.38 -10.53
C ALA A 22 -9.79 3.11 -9.98
N SER A 23 -10.27 4.09 -9.23
CA SER A 23 -11.65 4.24 -8.80
C SER A 23 -12.19 3.30 -7.73
N GLN A 24 -11.56 2.18 -7.31
CA GLN A 24 -11.98 1.40 -6.12
C GLN A 24 -10.88 0.48 -5.54
N ARG A 25 -10.71 0.56 -4.21
CA ARG A 25 -10.13 -0.38 -3.21
C ARG A 25 -8.81 -1.12 -3.51
N ALA A 26 -8.22 -1.02 -4.70
CA ALA A 26 -6.98 -1.67 -5.14
C ALA A 26 -6.24 -0.80 -6.18
N LEU A 27 -5.01 -1.17 -6.53
CA LEU A 27 -4.23 -0.48 -7.57
C LEU A 27 -4.81 -0.67 -8.99
N SER A 28 -4.48 0.22 -9.92
CA SER A 28 -5.04 0.24 -11.27
C SER A 28 -4.39 -0.76 -12.18
N ARG A 29 -5.16 -1.32 -13.12
CA ARG A 29 -4.66 -2.36 -14.02
C ARG A 29 -3.43 -1.95 -14.82
N LYS A 30 -3.45 -0.72 -15.36
CA LYS A 30 -2.30 -0.19 -16.11
C LYS A 30 -1.09 -0.03 -15.21
N TRP A 31 -1.31 0.43 -13.98
CA TRP A 31 -0.24 0.59 -13.01
C TRP A 31 0.39 -0.74 -12.61
N ILE A 32 -0.46 -1.72 -12.30
CA ILE A 32 -0.06 -3.10 -11.97
C ILE A 32 0.78 -3.70 -13.10
N SER A 33 0.39 -3.52 -14.36
CA SER A 33 1.17 -4.05 -15.49
C SER A 33 2.54 -3.38 -15.65
N ASP A 34 2.62 -2.08 -15.35
CA ASP A 34 3.82 -1.28 -15.58
C ASP A 34 4.85 -1.45 -14.45
N THR A 35 4.40 -1.75 -13.23
CA THR A 35 5.26 -1.79 -12.04
C THR A 35 5.36 -3.16 -11.38
N GLY A 36 4.33 -4.01 -11.49
CA GLY A 36 4.20 -5.21 -10.68
C GLY A 36 3.66 -4.90 -9.29
N VAL A 37 2.87 -5.83 -8.74
CA VAL A 37 2.27 -5.71 -7.41
C VAL A 37 2.48 -7.00 -6.64
N PHE A 38 2.81 -6.88 -5.37
CA PHE A 38 2.97 -7.97 -4.43
C PHE A 38 1.96 -7.82 -3.29
N ALA A 39 1.39 -8.94 -2.84
CA ALA A 39 0.48 -8.96 -1.70
C ALA A 39 1.25 -9.44 -0.46
N MET A 40 1.07 -8.73 0.65
CA MET A 40 1.72 -9.03 1.92
C MET A 40 0.65 -9.17 3.01
N ALA A 41 0.79 -10.15 3.90
CA ALA A 41 -0.11 -10.31 5.04
C ALA A 41 0.00 -9.11 5.99
N ALA A 42 -1.11 -8.74 6.62
CA ALA A 42 -1.14 -7.73 7.67
C ALA A 42 -1.87 -8.34 8.87
N GLU A 43 -1.11 -8.97 9.76
CA GLU A 43 -1.66 -9.68 10.91
C GLU A 43 -2.35 -8.70 11.88
N GLY A 44 -3.69 -8.71 11.88
CA GLY A 44 -4.53 -8.04 12.86
C GLY A 44 -4.80 -6.54 12.64
N ILE A 45 -3.83 -5.77 12.14
CA ILE A 45 -4.00 -4.34 11.88
C ILE A 45 -3.48 -4.02 10.48
N VAL A 46 -4.29 -3.30 9.69
CA VAL A 46 -3.98 -2.82 8.34
C VAL A 46 -3.00 -1.64 8.34
N HIS A 47 -2.03 -1.66 9.25
CA HIS A 47 -0.98 -0.65 9.46
C HIS A 47 0.36 -1.35 9.56
N PHE A 48 1.45 -0.60 9.56
CA PHE A 48 2.78 -1.19 9.70
C PHE A 48 2.92 -1.93 11.04
N VAL A 49 3.48 -3.14 11.01
CA VAL A 49 3.75 -3.95 12.21
C VAL A 49 5.24 -4.25 12.33
N ASP A 50 5.72 -4.45 13.56
CA ASP A 50 7.11 -4.78 13.86
C ASP A 50 8.12 -3.87 13.11
N ASP A 51 9.08 -4.46 12.39
CA ASP A 51 10.14 -3.76 11.68
C ASP A 51 9.70 -3.23 10.29
N GLU A 52 8.42 -3.30 9.94
CA GLU A 52 7.94 -2.86 8.62
C GLU A 52 8.23 -1.39 8.34
N TYR A 53 8.09 -0.49 9.33
CA TYR A 53 8.38 0.94 9.16
C TYR A 53 9.79 1.15 8.60
N LYS A 54 10.76 0.44 9.17
CA LYS A 54 12.16 0.50 8.77
C LYS A 54 12.36 -0.09 7.36
N LEU A 55 11.74 -1.24 7.08
CA LEU A 55 11.82 -1.86 5.75
C LEU A 55 11.23 -0.95 4.66
N PHE A 56 10.09 -0.32 4.93
CA PHE A 56 9.45 0.60 3.99
C PHE A 56 10.30 1.85 3.81
N ALA A 57 10.76 2.45 4.91
CA ALA A 57 11.66 3.60 4.89
C ALA A 57 12.92 3.33 4.04
N ASP A 58 13.58 2.18 4.25
CA ASP A 58 14.79 1.82 3.53
C ASP A 58 14.53 1.52 2.05
N ALA A 59 13.45 0.81 1.72
CA ALA A 59 13.07 0.51 0.34
C ALA A 59 12.73 1.79 -0.45
N PHE A 60 11.89 2.67 0.11
CA PHE A 60 11.53 3.94 -0.54
C PHE A 60 12.74 4.87 -0.67
N ARG A 61 13.61 4.97 0.34
CA ARG A 61 14.81 5.80 0.27
C ARG A 61 15.77 5.33 -0.83
N ALA A 62 15.88 4.02 -1.04
CA ALA A 62 16.75 3.45 -2.04
C ALA A 62 16.21 3.60 -3.48
N GLU A 63 14.91 3.36 -3.69
CA GLU A 63 14.34 3.19 -5.04
C GLU A 63 13.46 4.38 -5.48
N ALA A 64 12.96 5.17 -4.53
CA ALA A 64 12.13 6.33 -4.78
C ALA A 64 12.62 7.56 -3.97
N PRO A 65 13.88 8.00 -4.16
CA PRO A 65 14.42 9.13 -3.42
C PRO A 65 13.63 10.40 -3.77
N GLY A 66 12.78 10.84 -2.86
CA GLY A 66 11.85 11.95 -3.09
C GLY A 66 10.72 11.96 -2.07
N ARG A 67 9.70 12.77 -2.37
CA ARG A 67 8.53 12.90 -1.51
C ARG A 67 7.63 11.69 -1.67
N LEU A 68 7.04 11.24 -0.56
CA LEU A 68 5.88 10.36 -0.61
C LEU A 68 4.64 11.11 -0.17
N PHE A 69 3.51 10.68 -0.70
CA PHE A 69 2.20 11.23 -0.42
C PHE A 69 1.33 10.14 0.22
N GLY A 70 0.84 10.41 1.42
CA GLY A 70 -0.19 9.60 2.08
C GLY A 70 -1.56 10.23 1.82
N VAL A 71 -2.51 9.46 1.31
CA VAL A 71 -3.83 9.97 0.94
C VAL A 71 -4.92 9.01 1.37
N SER A 72 -6.00 9.53 1.95
CA SER A 72 -7.16 8.71 2.30
C SER A 72 -7.72 7.98 1.07
N ASN A 73 -7.91 6.67 1.20
CA ASN A 73 -8.37 5.81 0.10
C ASN A 73 -9.74 5.18 0.38
N GLU A 74 -10.53 5.82 1.25
CA GLU A 74 -11.86 5.37 1.62
C GLU A 74 -12.96 6.00 0.77
N ASP A 75 -14.07 5.26 0.62
CA ASP A 75 -15.32 5.77 0.08
C ASP A 75 -16.03 6.63 1.15
N ARG A 76 -15.44 7.78 1.50
CA ARG A 76 -16.01 8.74 2.46
C ARG A 76 -16.89 9.78 1.78
N PRO A 77 -17.77 10.47 2.54
CA PRO A 77 -18.50 11.62 2.02
C PRO A 77 -17.56 12.66 1.41
N PRO A 78 -17.99 13.37 0.34
CA PRO A 78 -17.19 14.44 -0.26
C PRO A 78 -16.69 15.45 0.77
N GLY A 79 -15.40 15.81 0.71
CA GLY A 79 -14.76 16.75 1.64
C GLY A 79 -14.03 16.12 2.82
N TRP A 80 -13.98 14.79 2.90
CA TRP A 80 -13.17 14.02 3.87
C TRP A 80 -11.84 13.53 3.25
N ASP A 81 -11.53 14.01 2.05
CA ASP A 81 -10.25 13.75 1.41
C ASP A 81 -9.14 14.41 2.22
N HIS A 82 -8.15 13.62 2.61
CA HIS A 82 -7.02 14.08 3.40
C HIS A 82 -5.73 13.59 2.74
N ALA A 83 -4.76 14.49 2.63
CA ALA A 83 -3.47 14.21 2.04
C ALA A 83 -2.35 14.84 2.87
N VAL A 84 -1.30 14.06 3.08
CA VAL A 84 -0.06 14.48 3.73
C VAL A 84 1.14 14.11 2.88
N MET A 85 2.25 14.77 3.17
CA MET A 85 3.52 14.54 2.52
C MET A 85 4.60 14.20 3.55
N VAL A 86 5.47 13.26 3.18
CA VAL A 86 6.72 12.94 3.88
C VAL A 86 7.89 13.22 2.93
N GLU A 87 8.99 13.78 3.46
CA GLU A 87 10.09 14.29 2.61
C GLU A 87 11.26 13.31 2.50
N GLN A 88 11.51 12.51 3.53
CA GLN A 88 12.72 11.68 3.63
C GLN A 88 12.42 10.20 3.78
N SER A 89 11.15 9.84 4.01
CA SER A 89 10.73 8.45 4.27
C SER A 89 11.55 7.88 5.43
N THR A 90 11.68 8.62 6.53
CA THR A 90 12.28 8.09 7.76
C THR A 90 11.27 7.23 8.51
N GLU A 91 11.77 6.39 9.42
CA GLU A 91 10.93 5.61 10.34
C GLU A 91 9.95 6.51 11.09
N ASP A 92 10.45 7.56 11.76
CA ASP A 92 9.64 8.58 12.44
C ASP A 92 8.56 9.23 11.55
N GLU A 93 8.87 9.48 10.27
CA GLU A 93 7.89 10.07 9.33
C GLU A 93 6.79 9.09 8.95
N LEU A 94 7.11 7.80 8.83
CA LEU A 94 6.14 6.75 8.53
C LEU A 94 5.30 6.39 9.76
N GLU A 95 5.88 6.41 10.97
CA GLU A 95 5.14 6.28 12.23
C GLU A 95 4.13 7.43 12.39
N GLN A 96 4.56 8.67 12.15
CA GLN A 96 3.66 9.82 12.21
C GLN A 96 2.52 9.71 11.18
N LEU A 97 2.81 9.20 9.99
CA LEU A 97 1.83 8.98 8.94
C LEU A 97 0.81 7.91 9.33
N GLU A 98 1.25 6.82 9.96
CA GLU A 98 0.37 5.77 10.47
C GLU A 98 -0.60 6.32 11.52
N THR A 99 -0.09 7.15 12.44
CA THR A 99 -0.94 7.83 13.45
C THR A 99 -1.99 8.73 12.81
N GLU A 100 -1.63 9.46 11.75
CA GLU A 100 -2.55 10.36 11.04
C GLU A 100 -3.71 9.59 10.37
N PHE A 101 -3.40 8.45 9.76
CA PHE A 101 -4.38 7.58 9.12
C PHE A 101 -4.85 6.43 10.02
N TYR A 102 -4.65 6.53 11.33
CA TYR A 102 -4.98 5.44 12.24
C TYR A 102 -6.45 5.04 12.13
N GLY A 103 -6.69 3.72 12.03
CA GLY A 103 -8.01 3.15 11.78
C GLY A 103 -8.62 3.47 10.41
N GLN A 104 -7.86 4.05 9.47
CA GLN A 104 -8.29 4.36 8.11
C GLN A 104 -7.49 3.60 7.07
N TYR A 105 -8.10 3.39 5.91
CA TYR A 105 -7.42 2.86 4.74
C TYR A 105 -6.85 4.00 3.90
N PHE A 106 -5.58 3.90 3.54
CA PHE A 106 -4.89 4.96 2.81
C PHE A 106 -3.93 4.39 1.77
N LEU A 107 -3.56 5.25 0.83
CA LEU A 107 -2.55 4.99 -0.18
C LEU A 107 -1.32 5.83 0.13
N LEU A 108 -0.16 5.18 0.26
CA LEU A 108 1.15 5.81 0.28
C LEU A 108 1.77 5.65 -1.11
N PHE A 109 2.25 6.71 -1.75
CA PHE A 109 2.90 6.60 -3.06
C PHE A 109 3.99 7.64 -3.28
N SER A 110 4.97 7.29 -4.10
CA SER A 110 6.08 8.19 -4.47
C SER A 110 5.64 9.29 -5.43
N GLU A 111 6.38 10.40 -5.45
CA GLU A 111 6.09 11.52 -6.33
C GLU A 111 6.13 11.17 -7.83
N ASP A 112 6.98 10.23 -8.24
CA ASP A 112 7.01 9.70 -9.61
C ASP A 112 5.92 8.66 -9.88
N GLU A 113 5.04 8.45 -8.90
CA GLU A 113 3.97 7.46 -8.80
C GLU A 113 4.47 6.01 -8.76
N ARG A 114 5.73 5.72 -9.17
CA ARG A 114 6.29 4.38 -9.48
C ARG A 114 6.26 3.38 -8.33
N HIS A 115 6.15 3.83 -7.10
CA HIS A 115 6.17 3.01 -5.91
C HIS A 115 4.95 3.36 -5.05
N ALA A 116 4.20 2.35 -4.62
CA ALA A 116 3.00 2.58 -3.83
C ALA A 116 2.74 1.44 -2.85
N VAL A 117 2.12 1.78 -1.73
CA VAL A 117 1.60 0.83 -0.74
C VAL A 117 0.16 1.20 -0.47
N LEU A 118 -0.73 0.24 -0.70
CA LEU A 118 -2.13 0.37 -0.38
C LEU A 118 -2.44 -0.47 0.86
N PHE A 119 -2.85 0.22 1.92
CA PHE A 119 -3.36 -0.37 3.13
C PHE A 119 -4.83 -0.71 2.91
N THR A 120 -5.14 -2.01 2.84
CA THR A 120 -6.47 -2.50 2.44
C THR A 120 -7.37 -2.74 3.63
N GLN A 121 -8.65 -3.12 3.39
CA GLN A 121 -9.61 -3.50 4.43
C GLN A 121 -9.58 -4.98 4.82
N ALA A 122 -8.64 -5.76 4.29
CA ALA A 122 -8.77 -7.21 4.23
C ALA A 122 -7.54 -7.96 4.76
N ASP A 123 -6.98 -7.56 5.93
CA ASP A 123 -5.84 -8.22 6.60
C ASP A 123 -4.61 -8.47 5.69
N TYR A 124 -4.48 -7.68 4.63
CA TYR A 124 -3.31 -7.66 3.76
C TYR A 124 -3.05 -6.26 3.21
N LYS A 125 -1.83 -6.04 2.73
CA LYS A 125 -1.37 -4.83 2.06
C LYS A 125 -0.99 -5.16 0.62
N LEU A 126 -1.14 -4.19 -0.28
CA LEU A 126 -0.64 -4.29 -1.66
C LEU A 126 0.56 -3.37 -1.83
N ILE A 127 1.72 -3.94 -2.11
CA ILE A 127 2.97 -3.23 -2.34
C ILE A 127 3.25 -3.25 -3.84
N ALA A 128 3.49 -2.09 -4.43
CA ALA A 128 3.73 -1.94 -5.86
C ALA A 128 5.01 -1.17 -6.11
N GLY A 129 5.70 -1.61 -7.16
CA GLY A 129 6.91 -0.99 -7.62
C GLY A 129 7.76 -1.98 -8.41
N PRO A 130 8.77 -1.47 -9.13
CA PRO A 130 9.70 -2.30 -9.89
C PRO A 130 10.28 -3.44 -9.05
N LEU A 131 10.65 -4.54 -9.70
CA LEU A 131 11.23 -5.71 -9.03
C LEU A 131 12.38 -5.40 -8.06
N PRO A 132 13.31 -4.46 -8.34
CA PRO A 132 14.31 -4.03 -7.36
C PRO A 132 13.71 -3.53 -6.04
N PHE A 133 12.65 -2.74 -6.08
CA PHE A 133 11.94 -2.26 -4.90
C PHE A 133 11.29 -3.39 -4.12
N LEU A 134 10.61 -4.31 -4.82
CA LEU A 134 10.00 -5.46 -4.17
C LEU A 134 11.05 -6.35 -3.50
N HIS A 135 12.23 -6.54 -4.11
CA HIS A 135 13.35 -7.27 -3.50
C HIS A 135 14.01 -6.54 -2.32
N ARG A 136 13.97 -5.21 -2.30
CA ARG A 136 14.44 -4.45 -1.13
C ARG A 136 13.55 -4.64 0.07
N PHE A 137 12.25 -4.76 -0.18
CA PHE A 137 11.28 -5.04 0.87
C PHE A 137 11.36 -6.52 1.31
N PHE A 138 11.31 -7.44 0.35
CA PHE A 138 11.41 -8.88 0.57
C PHE A 138 12.43 -9.52 -0.37
N PRO A 139 13.63 -9.88 0.14
CA PRO A 139 14.67 -10.47 -0.70
C PRO A 139 14.24 -11.76 -1.40
N ASP A 140 13.45 -12.61 -0.73
CA ASP A 140 12.91 -13.86 -1.27
C ASP A 140 11.39 -13.76 -1.48
N LEU A 141 10.99 -13.20 -2.63
CA LEU A 141 9.58 -13.04 -2.98
C LEU A 141 8.82 -14.37 -3.14
N SER A 142 9.51 -15.46 -3.48
CA SER A 142 8.90 -16.78 -3.61
C SER A 142 8.54 -17.37 -2.25
N ALA A 143 9.45 -17.25 -1.27
CA ALA A 143 9.15 -17.63 0.11
C ALA A 143 8.00 -16.80 0.68
N GLN A 144 8.00 -15.49 0.44
CA GLN A 144 6.95 -14.60 0.92
C GLN A 144 5.59 -14.87 0.28
N LYS A 145 5.55 -15.24 -1.00
CA LYS A 145 4.31 -15.73 -1.64
C LYS A 145 3.77 -16.98 -0.93
N GLN A 146 4.65 -17.91 -0.57
CA GLN A 146 4.25 -19.13 0.13
C GLN A 146 3.70 -18.82 1.53
N GLU A 147 4.37 -17.94 2.28
CA GLU A 147 3.88 -17.46 3.59
C GLU A 147 2.51 -16.79 3.47
N PHE A 148 2.30 -15.94 2.46
CA PHE A 148 0.98 -15.33 2.22
C PHE A 148 -0.11 -16.39 1.91
N LEU A 149 0.22 -17.44 1.16
CA LEU A 149 -0.72 -18.51 0.86
C LEU A 149 -1.09 -19.31 2.11
N GLU A 150 -0.14 -19.53 3.02
CA GLU A 150 -0.36 -20.17 4.32
C GLU A 150 -1.27 -19.32 5.21
N PHE A 151 -0.93 -18.03 5.36
CA PHE A 151 -1.76 -17.03 6.05
C PHE A 151 -3.20 -17.02 5.50
N LYS A 152 -3.35 -16.94 4.18
CA LYS A 152 -4.67 -16.98 3.52
C LYS A 152 -5.46 -18.23 3.91
N ASN A 153 -4.83 -19.40 3.83
CA ASN A 153 -5.52 -20.67 4.11
C ASN A 153 -5.90 -20.79 5.58
N GLU A 154 -5.08 -20.26 6.49
CA GLU A 154 -5.38 -20.19 7.92
C GLU A 154 -6.57 -19.26 8.18
N GLU A 155 -6.56 -18.03 7.66
CA GLU A 155 -7.65 -17.07 7.81
C GLU A 155 -8.98 -17.60 7.25
N LEU A 156 -8.94 -18.25 6.07
CA LEU A 156 -10.11 -18.87 5.46
C LEU A 156 -10.57 -20.17 6.13
N SER A 157 -9.82 -20.71 7.10
CA SER A 157 -10.28 -21.85 7.91
C SER A 157 -11.32 -21.45 8.96
N TYR A 158 -11.34 -20.16 9.36
CA TYR A 158 -12.32 -19.59 10.29
C TYR A 158 -13.59 -19.12 9.58
N ARG A 159 -14.62 -18.72 10.33
CA ARG A 159 -15.87 -18.21 9.74
C ARG A 159 -15.67 -16.79 9.22
N HIS A 160 -15.90 -16.58 7.93
CA HIS A 160 -15.72 -15.29 7.25
C HIS A 160 -16.89 -14.98 6.31
N THR A 161 -16.83 -13.82 5.65
CA THR A 161 -17.81 -13.42 4.63
C THR A 161 -17.32 -13.77 3.23
N VAL A 162 -18.24 -14.00 2.29
CA VAL A 162 -17.89 -14.27 0.87
C VAL A 162 -17.04 -13.15 0.26
N GLY A 163 -17.27 -11.89 0.68
CA GLY A 163 -16.47 -10.76 0.21
C GLY A 163 -15.01 -10.84 0.65
N TYR A 164 -14.75 -11.37 1.84
CA TYR A 164 -13.39 -11.57 2.36
C TYR A 164 -12.65 -12.65 1.59
N GLU A 165 -13.30 -13.79 1.32
CA GLU A 165 -12.76 -14.86 0.49
C GLU A 165 -12.37 -14.34 -0.91
N GLN A 166 -13.23 -13.56 -1.54
CA GLN A 166 -12.95 -12.96 -2.84
C GLN A 166 -11.78 -11.97 -2.79
N ALA A 167 -11.64 -11.20 -1.71
CA ALA A 167 -10.52 -10.28 -1.52
C ALA A 167 -9.19 -11.04 -1.43
N MET A 168 -9.16 -12.10 -0.62
CA MET A 168 -8.01 -13.00 -0.46
C MET A 168 -7.62 -13.70 -1.76
N GLU A 169 -8.58 -14.22 -2.53
CA GLU A 169 -8.33 -14.81 -3.85
C GLU A 169 -7.83 -13.78 -4.86
N THR A 170 -8.30 -12.53 -4.75
CA THR A 170 -7.79 -11.43 -5.59
C THR A 170 -6.35 -11.07 -5.21
N ALA A 171 -6.02 -11.07 -3.91
CA ALA A 171 -4.68 -10.81 -3.41
C ALA A 171 -3.65 -11.79 -4.00
N VAL A 172 -3.99 -13.08 -4.04
CA VAL A 172 -3.14 -14.12 -4.66
C VAL A 172 -2.82 -13.81 -6.12
N ARG A 173 -3.81 -13.30 -6.88
CA ARG A 173 -3.62 -12.98 -8.30
C ARG A 173 -2.63 -11.86 -8.55
N PHE A 174 -2.40 -10.97 -7.58
CA PHE A 174 -1.34 -9.95 -7.72
C PHE A 174 0.04 -10.59 -7.76
N MET A 175 0.23 -11.78 -7.19
CA MET A 175 1.52 -12.49 -7.16
C MET A 175 1.72 -13.47 -8.32
N ASN A 176 0.83 -13.51 -9.32
CA ASN A 176 0.89 -14.48 -10.43
C ASN A 176 2.11 -14.30 -11.34
N TRP A 177 2.75 -13.12 -11.34
CA TRP A 177 3.94 -12.85 -12.14
C TRP A 177 5.22 -13.43 -11.54
N LEU A 178 5.15 -13.98 -10.31
CA LEU A 178 6.27 -14.68 -9.66
C LEU A 178 6.40 -16.16 -10.09
N ASP A 179 5.44 -16.70 -10.85
CA ASP A 179 5.43 -18.09 -11.34
C ASP A 179 6.05 -18.25 -12.74
#